data_AF-F6B891-F1
#
_entry.id   AF-F6B891-F1
#
_cell.length_a   1.000
_cell.length_b   1.000
_cell.length_c   1.000
_cell.angle_alpha   90.00
_cell.angle_beta   90.00
_cell.angle_gamma   90.00
#
_symmetry.space_group_name_H-M   'P 1'
#
loop_
_entity.id
_entity.type
_entity.pdbx_description
1 polymer ?
#
loop_
_entity_poly.entity_id
_entity_poly.type
_entity_poly.pdbx_seq_one_letter_code
_entity_poly.pdbx_strand_id
1 'polypeptide(L)'
;MNKCKKCKKVFEEEPFYSITDYNTYCSMDCLPDEALEHPYSFEYFQLVDIVRDIEDSVKNLSNYYERDELLDDIDLAIVQHTDIYLNEGEGTFYGTHAMALIKKLMDIFETTREWQLDIKKPAIKISWYELPDQVVKDILEELRIFECDFNINSGYFDTAITQIIFFEDEGTRNICYESVLGVAKKFMQDYDNDPADYISLITAKYCEGCLWYEDETEFEYHDEVNLYVCQSCINKSAAEFRGEI
;
A
#
# COMPACT_ATOMS: atom_id res chain seq x y z
N MET A 1 20.35 12.63 -10.73
CA MET A 1 19.73 13.47 -11.77
C MET A 1 20.64 13.50 -13.00
N ASN A 2 20.18 12.91 -14.11
CA ASN A 2 20.95 12.72 -15.35
C ASN A 2 20.70 13.88 -16.34
N LYS A 3 21.62 14.07 -17.29
CA LYS A 3 21.46 15.06 -18.37
C LYS A 3 21.72 14.41 -19.73
N CYS A 4 20.71 14.43 -20.61
CA CYS A 4 20.80 13.82 -21.92
C CYS A 4 21.88 14.49 -22.78
N LYS A 5 22.76 13.69 -23.38
CA LYS A 5 23.85 14.20 -24.22
C LYS A 5 23.33 14.94 -25.46
N LYS A 6 22.31 14.41 -26.15
CA LYS A 6 21.76 14.97 -27.40
C LYS A 6 20.90 16.20 -27.13
N CYS A 7 19.80 16.04 -26.41
CA CYS A 7 18.79 17.10 -26.24
C CYS A 7 19.00 18.00 -25.01
N LYS A 8 19.98 17.69 -24.14
CA LYS A 8 20.30 18.43 -22.91
C LYS A 8 19.20 18.46 -21.84
N LYS A 9 18.09 17.73 -22.03
CA LYS A 9 17.03 17.53 -21.04
C LYS A 9 17.61 16.88 -19.78
N VAL A 10 17.17 17.37 -18.62
CA VAL A 10 17.43 16.76 -17.31
C VAL A 10 16.33 15.74 -17.03
N PHE A 11 16.72 14.57 -16.54
CA PHE A 11 15.80 13.44 -16.35
C PHE A 11 16.22 12.58 -15.15
N GLU A 12 15.28 11.83 -14.60
CA GLU A 12 15.45 11.05 -13.36
C GLU A 12 15.24 9.55 -13.59
N GLU A 13 14.55 9.19 -14.67
CA GLU A 13 14.29 7.84 -15.13
C GLU A 13 15.60 7.11 -15.51
N GLU A 14 15.54 5.78 -15.55
CA GLU A 14 16.68 4.93 -15.88
C GLU A 14 17.33 5.34 -17.21
N PRO A 15 18.61 5.74 -17.26
CA PRO A 15 19.22 6.23 -18.50
C PRO A 15 19.52 5.12 -19.51
N PHE A 16 19.49 5.49 -20.79
CA PHE A 16 20.11 4.72 -21.85
C PHE A 16 21.62 5.01 -21.86
N TYR A 17 22.46 4.02 -21.62
CA TYR A 17 23.92 4.14 -21.75
C TYR A 17 24.37 3.80 -23.18
N SER A 18 25.35 4.52 -23.72
CA SER A 18 25.96 4.17 -25.02
C SER A 18 27.43 3.81 -24.86
N ILE A 19 27.85 2.69 -25.46
CA ILE A 19 29.26 2.31 -25.53
C ILE A 19 30.07 3.20 -26.49
N THR A 20 29.41 3.82 -27.47
CA THR A 20 30.07 4.59 -28.54
C THR A 20 30.78 5.83 -27.99
N ASP A 21 30.17 6.50 -27.01
CA ASP A 21 30.68 7.75 -26.46
C ASP A 21 30.62 7.85 -24.92
N TYR A 22 30.28 6.73 -24.26
CA TYR A 22 30.17 6.58 -22.81
C TYR A 22 29.31 7.66 -22.15
N ASN A 23 28.27 8.14 -22.84
CA ASN A 23 27.31 9.11 -22.32
C ASN A 23 25.93 8.47 -22.06
N THR A 24 25.07 9.23 -21.40
CA THR A 24 23.68 8.86 -21.08
C THR A 24 22.66 9.62 -21.93
N TYR A 25 21.57 8.94 -22.25
CA TYR A 25 20.50 9.45 -23.10
C TYR A 25 19.13 9.24 -22.44
N CYS A 26 18.19 10.13 -22.75
CA CYS A 26 16.85 10.09 -22.13
C CYS A 26 15.84 9.23 -22.92
N SER A 27 16.14 8.84 -24.16
CA SER A 27 15.28 8.02 -25.02
C SER A 27 16.13 7.34 -26.09
N MET A 28 15.59 6.28 -26.73
CA MET A 28 16.24 5.65 -27.88
C MET A 28 16.50 6.65 -29.02
N ASP A 29 15.57 7.57 -29.30
CA ASP A 29 15.74 8.62 -30.32
C ASP A 29 16.93 9.55 -30.06
N CYS A 30 17.39 9.59 -28.81
CA CYS A 30 18.54 10.39 -28.42
C CYS A 30 19.87 9.67 -28.62
N LEU A 31 19.89 8.36 -28.84
CA LEU A 31 21.11 7.60 -29.04
C LEU A 31 21.78 7.97 -30.37
N PRO A 32 23.11 7.79 -30.48
CA PRO A 32 23.81 7.80 -31.75
C PRO A 32 23.44 6.53 -32.54
N ASP A 33 23.38 6.63 -33.88
CA ASP A 33 22.92 5.53 -34.73
C ASP A 33 23.79 4.28 -34.57
N GLU A 34 25.10 4.47 -34.36
CA GLU A 34 26.07 3.40 -34.15
C GLU A 34 25.85 2.63 -32.83
N ALA A 35 25.07 3.17 -31.89
CA ALA A 35 24.80 2.50 -30.62
C ALA A 35 24.07 1.17 -30.81
N LEU A 36 23.23 1.07 -31.86
CA LEU A 36 22.42 -0.11 -32.19
C LEU A 36 23.19 -1.19 -32.96
N GLU A 37 24.40 -0.89 -33.44
CA GLU A 37 25.21 -1.83 -34.21
C GLU A 37 25.98 -2.81 -33.32
N HIS A 38 25.96 -2.59 -32.01
CA HIS A 38 26.70 -3.38 -31.05
C HIS A 38 25.89 -4.61 -30.58
N PRO A 39 26.56 -5.73 -30.27
CA PRO A 39 25.90 -6.91 -29.69
C PRO A 39 25.13 -6.55 -28.42
N TYR A 40 23.92 -7.11 -28.27
CA TYR A 40 23.02 -6.92 -27.13
C TYR A 40 22.48 -5.50 -26.92
N SER A 41 22.79 -4.57 -27.82
CA SER A 41 22.34 -3.17 -27.69
C SER A 41 20.81 -3.06 -27.76
N PHE A 42 20.19 -3.75 -28.72
CA PHE A 42 18.75 -3.72 -28.92
C PHE A 42 18.01 -4.28 -27.70
N GLU A 43 18.41 -5.46 -27.22
CA GLU A 43 17.83 -6.12 -26.05
C GLU A 43 18.01 -5.27 -24.79
N TYR A 44 19.20 -4.68 -24.60
CA TYR A 44 19.43 -3.76 -23.49
C TYR A 44 18.51 -2.54 -23.55
N PHE A 45 18.39 -1.89 -24.70
CA PHE A 45 17.56 -0.70 -24.83
C PHE A 45 16.08 -1.00 -24.62
N GLN A 46 15.59 -2.14 -25.11
CA GLN A 46 14.22 -2.61 -24.82
C GLN A 46 14.00 -2.81 -23.32
N LEU A 47 14.97 -3.43 -22.64
CA LEU A 47 14.89 -3.64 -21.20
C LEU A 47 14.89 -2.31 -20.41
N VAL A 48 15.61 -1.28 -20.87
CA VAL A 48 15.54 0.07 -20.27
C VAL A 48 14.11 0.62 -20.32
N ASP A 49 13.45 0.52 -21.47
CA ASP A 49 12.06 1.00 -21.61
C ASP A 49 11.10 0.21 -20.70
N ILE A 50 11.22 -1.12 -20.67
CA ILE A 50 10.43 -1.98 -19.77
C ILE A 50 10.61 -1.58 -18.30
N VAL A 51 11.86 -1.37 -17.86
CA VAL A 51 12.15 -0.96 -16.48
C VAL A 51 11.49 0.38 -16.16
N ARG A 52 11.51 1.34 -17.09
CA ARG A 52 10.88 2.65 -16.89
C ARG A 52 9.37 2.54 -16.76
N ASP A 53 8.74 1.76 -17.64
CA ASP A 53 7.29 1.55 -17.63
C ASP A 53 6.84 0.86 -16.33
N ILE A 54 7.62 -0.10 -15.85
CA ILE A 54 7.41 -0.76 -14.55
C ILE A 54 7.59 0.23 -13.39
N GLU A 55 8.68 1.01 -13.38
CA GLU A 55 8.93 2.02 -12.33
C GLU A 55 7.80 3.06 -12.25
N ASP A 56 7.24 3.45 -13.39
CA ASP A 56 6.11 4.37 -13.43
C ASP A 56 4.81 3.69 -13.01
N SER A 57 4.58 2.43 -13.35
CA SER A 57 3.43 1.65 -12.88
C SER A 57 3.44 1.48 -11.35
N VAL A 58 4.60 1.17 -10.75
CA VAL A 58 4.74 1.03 -9.28
C VAL A 58 4.32 2.32 -8.56
N LYS A 59 4.69 3.50 -9.09
CA LYS A 59 4.33 4.80 -8.48
C LYS A 59 2.83 5.09 -8.53
N ASN A 60 2.11 4.45 -9.44
CA ASN A 60 0.70 4.72 -9.73
C ASN A 60 -0.24 3.60 -9.27
N LEU A 61 0.26 2.58 -8.56
CA LEU A 61 -0.55 1.51 -8.00
C LEU A 61 -1.67 2.07 -7.11
N SER A 62 -2.89 1.64 -7.36
CA SER A 62 -4.08 2.11 -6.63
C SER A 62 -4.88 1.00 -5.97
N ASN A 63 -4.63 -0.26 -6.34
CA ASN A 63 -5.31 -1.42 -5.79
C ASN A 63 -4.48 -2.70 -5.98
N TYR A 64 -4.91 -3.78 -5.33
CA TYR A 64 -4.20 -5.06 -5.33
C TYR A 64 -4.28 -5.82 -6.65
N TYR A 65 -5.32 -5.63 -7.43
CA TYR A 65 -5.43 -6.26 -8.75
C TYR A 65 -4.36 -5.69 -9.70
N GLU A 66 -4.17 -4.37 -9.71
CA GLU A 66 -3.07 -3.70 -10.42
C GLU A 66 -1.70 -4.15 -9.91
N ARG A 67 -1.55 -4.34 -8.59
CA ARG A 67 -0.30 -4.88 -8.01
C ARG A 67 -0.01 -6.28 -8.56
N ASP A 68 -0.99 -7.17 -8.54
CA ASP A 68 -0.82 -8.57 -8.94
C ASP A 68 -0.55 -8.68 -10.45
N GLU A 69 -1.27 -7.92 -11.29
CA GLU A 69 -0.97 -7.80 -12.73
C GLU A 69 0.46 -7.29 -12.97
N LEU A 70 0.90 -6.28 -12.22
CA LEU A 70 2.25 -5.74 -12.34
C LEU A 70 3.32 -6.75 -11.91
N LEU A 71 3.06 -7.56 -10.88
CA LEU A 71 3.97 -8.63 -10.48
C LEU A 71 4.16 -9.67 -11.59
N ASP A 72 3.08 -10.05 -12.26
CA ASP A 72 3.13 -10.96 -13.42
C ASP A 72 3.94 -10.34 -14.58
N ASP A 73 3.75 -9.04 -14.84
CA ASP A 73 4.51 -8.32 -15.87
C ASP A 73 6.02 -8.24 -15.54
N ILE A 74 6.37 -7.99 -14.27
CA ILE A 74 7.76 -7.97 -13.81
C ILE A 74 8.40 -9.36 -13.95
N ASP A 75 7.71 -10.42 -13.52
CA ASP A 75 8.21 -11.80 -13.63
C ASP A 75 8.41 -12.20 -15.10
N LEU A 76 7.44 -11.87 -15.96
CA LEU A 76 7.56 -12.08 -17.40
C LEU A 76 8.77 -11.35 -18.00
N ALA A 77 8.98 -10.09 -17.62
CA ALA A 77 10.13 -9.30 -18.07
C ALA A 77 11.46 -9.94 -17.65
N ILE A 78 11.56 -10.40 -16.40
CA ILE A 78 12.74 -11.10 -15.88
C ILE A 78 12.98 -12.38 -16.69
N VAL A 79 11.96 -13.24 -16.86
CA VAL A 79 12.08 -14.53 -17.57
C VAL A 79 12.51 -14.32 -19.02
N GLN A 80 11.90 -13.37 -19.74
CA GLN A 80 12.21 -13.09 -21.14
C GLN A 80 13.66 -12.62 -21.36
N HIS A 81 14.28 -11.99 -20.35
CA HIS A 81 15.64 -11.47 -20.44
C HIS A 81 16.66 -12.31 -19.66
N THR A 82 16.23 -13.42 -19.05
CA THR A 82 17.10 -14.32 -18.28
C THR A 82 18.18 -14.97 -19.15
N ASP A 83 17.95 -15.14 -20.46
CA ASP A 83 18.97 -15.70 -21.36
C ASP A 83 20.20 -14.77 -21.50
N ILE A 84 20.00 -13.44 -21.43
CA ILE A 84 21.08 -12.45 -21.37
C ILE A 84 21.88 -12.63 -20.08
N TYR A 85 21.19 -12.95 -18.99
CA TYR A 85 21.78 -13.19 -17.66
C TYR A 85 22.56 -14.52 -17.59
N LEU A 86 22.12 -15.57 -18.31
CA LEU A 86 22.65 -16.92 -18.12
C LEU A 86 23.75 -17.36 -19.07
N ASN A 87 23.85 -16.86 -20.32
CA ASN A 87 24.75 -17.51 -21.29
C ASN A 87 25.48 -16.65 -22.32
N GLU A 88 24.94 -15.52 -22.83
CA GLU A 88 25.50 -14.94 -24.08
C GLU A 88 26.02 -13.49 -23.98
N GLY A 89 25.57 -12.69 -23.00
CA GLY A 89 25.94 -11.26 -22.87
C GLY A 89 27.05 -10.94 -21.85
N GLU A 90 27.46 -11.91 -21.04
CA GLU A 90 28.38 -11.71 -19.91
C GLU A 90 29.74 -11.13 -20.37
N GLY A 91 30.20 -10.07 -19.70
CA GLY A 91 31.46 -9.39 -20.02
C GLY A 91 31.39 -8.37 -21.17
N THR A 92 30.25 -8.24 -21.87
CA THR A 92 30.01 -7.12 -22.80
C THR A 92 29.48 -5.89 -22.06
N PHE A 93 29.65 -4.70 -22.63
CA PHE A 93 29.13 -3.45 -22.05
C PHE A 93 27.61 -3.52 -21.84
N TYR A 94 26.85 -3.81 -22.90
CA TYR A 94 25.39 -3.85 -22.84
C TYR A 94 24.87 -5.03 -22.03
N GLY A 95 25.52 -6.21 -22.08
CA GLY A 95 25.16 -7.32 -21.20
C GLY A 95 25.38 -6.99 -19.72
N THR A 96 26.46 -6.28 -19.37
CA THR A 96 26.69 -5.83 -17.99
C THR A 96 25.59 -4.87 -17.52
N HIS A 97 25.19 -3.92 -18.36
CA HIS A 97 24.10 -2.99 -18.03
C HIS A 97 22.73 -3.69 -17.98
N ALA A 98 22.46 -4.64 -18.88
CA ALA A 98 21.23 -5.44 -18.86
C ALA A 98 21.13 -6.29 -17.59
N MET A 99 22.22 -6.93 -17.14
CA MET A 99 22.23 -7.68 -15.87
C MET A 99 21.91 -6.79 -14.67
N ALA A 100 22.40 -5.55 -14.66
CA ALA A 100 22.06 -4.60 -13.60
C ALA A 100 20.57 -4.23 -13.62
N LEU A 101 19.96 -4.10 -14.80
CA LEU A 101 18.53 -3.87 -14.95
C LEU A 101 17.69 -5.07 -14.51
N ILE A 102 18.09 -6.30 -14.83
CA ILE A 102 17.40 -7.51 -14.37
C ILE A 102 17.41 -7.57 -12.84
N LYS A 103 18.58 -7.31 -12.21
CA LYS A 103 18.66 -7.24 -10.75
C LYS A 103 17.73 -6.16 -10.18
N LYS A 104 17.69 -4.99 -10.83
CA LYS A 104 16.76 -3.92 -10.44
C LYS A 104 15.30 -4.35 -10.54
N LEU A 105 14.92 -5.11 -11.58
CA LEU A 105 13.57 -5.70 -11.69
C LEU A 105 13.28 -6.68 -10.56
N MET A 106 14.24 -7.52 -10.16
CA MET A 106 14.06 -8.41 -9.00
C MET A 106 13.87 -7.63 -7.70
N ASP A 107 14.63 -6.54 -7.50
CA ASP A 107 14.45 -5.66 -6.34
C ASP A 107 13.08 -4.97 -6.39
N ILE A 108 12.64 -4.51 -7.57
CA ILE A 108 11.30 -3.95 -7.78
C ILE A 108 10.21 -4.99 -7.50
N PHE A 109 10.39 -6.24 -7.93
CA PHE A 109 9.46 -7.34 -7.68
C PHE A 109 9.20 -7.53 -6.18
N GLU A 110 10.27 -7.65 -5.38
CA GLU A 110 10.13 -7.83 -3.93
C GLU A 110 9.47 -6.62 -3.27
N THR A 111 9.87 -5.40 -3.62
CA THR A 111 9.23 -4.19 -3.07
C THR A 111 7.77 -4.02 -3.49
N THR A 112 7.41 -4.43 -4.71
CA THR A 112 6.03 -4.40 -5.23
C THR A 112 5.19 -5.48 -4.57
N ARG A 113 5.76 -6.66 -4.29
CA ARG A 113 5.11 -7.73 -3.55
C ARG A 113 4.80 -7.31 -2.10
N GLU A 114 5.67 -6.52 -1.50
CA GLU A 114 5.47 -5.93 -0.18
C GLU A 114 4.58 -4.67 -0.21
N TRP A 115 4.22 -4.16 -1.40
CA TRP A 115 3.36 -2.98 -1.52
C TRP A 115 1.99 -3.23 -0.90
N GLN A 116 1.51 -2.23 -0.17
CA GLN A 116 0.22 -2.26 0.49
C GLN A 116 -0.60 -1.03 0.15
N LEU A 117 -1.90 -1.22 0.06
CA LEU A 117 -2.86 -0.15 -0.07
C LEU A 117 -2.95 0.59 1.27
N ASP A 118 -2.31 1.76 1.37
CA ASP A 118 -2.33 2.59 2.58
C ASP A 118 -3.61 3.46 2.64
N ILE A 119 -4.79 2.83 2.56
CA ILE A 119 -6.06 3.53 2.79
C ILE A 119 -6.27 3.68 4.29
N LYS A 120 -6.04 4.90 4.75
CA LYS A 120 -6.30 5.35 6.12
C LYS A 120 -7.48 6.30 6.15
N LYS A 121 -8.31 6.19 7.19
CA LYS A 121 -9.43 7.09 7.43
C LYS A 121 -9.46 7.56 8.88
N PRO A 122 -9.75 8.84 9.14
CA PRO A 122 -10.04 9.28 10.50
C PRO A 122 -11.33 8.59 10.97
N ALA A 123 -11.28 7.95 12.14
CA ALA A 123 -12.41 7.19 12.66
C ALA A 123 -12.53 7.24 14.20
N ILE A 124 -13.72 6.90 14.70
CA ILE A 124 -13.98 6.65 16.12
C ILE A 124 -14.29 5.16 16.28
N LYS A 125 -13.64 4.49 17.23
CA LYS A 125 -13.93 3.11 17.62
C LYS A 125 -14.77 3.13 18.90
N ILE A 126 -15.92 2.44 18.87
CA ILE A 126 -16.86 2.38 20.00
C ILE A 126 -17.19 0.94 20.34
N SER A 127 -16.89 0.51 21.57
CA SER A 127 -17.29 -0.80 22.11
C SER A 127 -18.67 -0.72 22.77
N TRP A 128 -19.73 -0.77 21.95
CA TRP A 128 -21.11 -0.55 22.40
C TRP A 128 -21.57 -1.50 23.49
N TYR A 129 -21.17 -2.78 23.43
CA TYR A 129 -21.59 -3.82 24.37
C TYR A 129 -21.06 -3.60 25.80
N GLU A 130 -20.07 -2.72 25.97
CA GLU A 130 -19.50 -2.35 27.27
C GLU A 130 -20.16 -1.10 27.86
N LEU A 131 -20.98 -0.41 27.08
CA LEU A 131 -21.69 0.79 27.50
C LEU A 131 -23.10 0.45 28.01
N PRO A 132 -23.59 1.12 29.07
CA PRO A 132 -24.97 0.97 29.51
C PRO A 132 -25.98 1.39 28.45
N ASP A 133 -27.11 0.68 28.33
CA ASP A 133 -28.16 0.94 27.31
C ASP A 133 -28.57 2.41 27.19
N GLN A 134 -28.65 3.13 28.31
CA GLN A 134 -29.02 4.55 28.29
C GLN A 134 -27.93 5.41 27.64
N VAL A 135 -26.65 5.14 27.95
CA VAL A 135 -25.51 5.81 27.32
C VAL A 135 -25.49 5.56 25.82
N VAL A 136 -25.74 4.31 25.40
CA VAL A 136 -25.83 3.93 23.99
C VAL A 136 -26.90 4.76 23.27
N LYS A 137 -28.10 4.89 23.85
CA LYS A 137 -29.19 5.69 23.27
C LYS A 137 -28.82 7.17 23.13
N ASP A 138 -28.21 7.75 24.15
CA ASP A 138 -27.88 9.17 24.15
C ASP A 138 -26.73 9.48 23.18
N ILE A 139 -25.73 8.59 23.06
CA ILE A 139 -24.70 8.69 22.02
C ILE A 139 -25.33 8.59 20.62
N LEU A 140 -26.27 7.67 20.42
CA LEU A 140 -26.96 7.53 19.14
C LEU A 140 -27.75 8.78 18.75
N GLU A 141 -28.33 9.48 19.71
CA GLU A 141 -28.99 10.77 19.47
C GLU A 141 -27.98 11.86 19.09
N GLU A 142 -26.82 11.93 19.76
CA GLU A 142 -25.73 12.84 19.39
C GLU A 142 -25.23 12.58 17.97
N LEU A 143 -24.97 11.32 17.62
CA LEU A 143 -24.48 10.96 16.29
C LEU A 143 -25.45 11.43 15.19
N ARG A 144 -26.76 11.40 15.42
CA ARG A 144 -27.76 11.91 14.45
C ARG A 144 -27.62 13.40 14.17
N ILE A 145 -27.14 14.20 15.12
CA ILE A 145 -27.00 15.66 14.98
C ILE A 145 -25.91 16.02 13.98
N PHE A 146 -24.87 15.19 13.89
CA PHE A 146 -23.74 15.48 13.02
C PHE A 146 -24.05 15.25 11.53
N GLU A 147 -25.27 14.80 11.15
CA GLU A 147 -25.68 14.48 9.78
C GLU A 147 -24.63 13.68 8.99
N CYS A 148 -23.72 13.00 9.68
CA CYS A 148 -22.66 12.34 8.97
C CYS A 148 -23.28 11.11 8.32
N ASP A 149 -23.00 10.94 7.04
CA ASP A 149 -23.08 9.65 6.38
C ASP A 149 -21.97 8.77 6.97
N PHE A 150 -22.10 8.41 8.25
CA PHE A 150 -21.14 7.55 8.90
C PHE A 150 -21.25 6.18 8.24
N ASN A 151 -20.26 5.85 7.42
CA ASN A 151 -20.04 4.46 7.09
C ASN A 151 -19.52 3.78 8.36
N ILE A 152 -20.06 2.60 8.63
CA ILE A 152 -19.60 1.69 9.66
C ILE A 152 -19.03 0.48 8.97
N ASN A 153 -17.98 -0.12 9.56
CA ASN A 153 -17.31 -1.25 8.94
C ASN A 153 -18.30 -2.30 8.43
N SER A 154 -19.31 -2.71 9.21
CA SER A 154 -20.34 -3.72 8.90
C SER A 154 -21.46 -3.29 7.92
N GLY A 155 -21.58 -2.02 7.56
CA GLY A 155 -22.70 -1.50 6.75
C GLY A 155 -24.08 -1.48 7.44
N TYR A 156 -24.19 -1.99 8.67
CA TYR A 156 -25.40 -1.91 9.50
C TYR A 156 -25.04 -1.71 10.99
N PHE A 157 -25.88 -0.98 11.71
CA PHE A 157 -25.62 -0.62 13.10
C PHE A 157 -25.94 -1.78 14.05
N ASP A 158 -25.00 -2.12 14.94
CA ASP A 158 -25.13 -3.23 15.88
C ASP A 158 -24.42 -2.91 17.21
N THR A 159 -25.21 -2.83 18.28
CA THR A 159 -24.72 -2.50 19.62
C THR A 159 -24.13 -3.71 20.35
N ALA A 160 -24.19 -4.91 19.77
CA ALA A 160 -23.62 -6.12 20.36
C ALA A 160 -22.11 -6.30 20.06
N ILE A 161 -21.52 -5.39 19.27
CA ILE A 161 -20.13 -5.48 18.81
C ILE A 161 -19.41 -4.14 18.98
N THR A 162 -18.09 -4.14 18.82
CA THR A 162 -17.31 -2.92 18.58
C THR A 162 -17.55 -2.45 17.15
N GLN A 163 -17.78 -1.15 16.95
CA GLN A 163 -17.95 -0.56 15.63
C GLN A 163 -16.96 0.58 15.40
N ILE A 164 -16.54 0.71 14.14
CA ILE A 164 -15.70 1.81 13.67
C ILE A 164 -16.55 2.72 12.80
N ILE A 165 -16.57 4.01 13.16
CA ILE A 165 -17.32 5.07 12.51
C ILE A 165 -16.35 5.93 11.72
N PHE A 166 -16.49 5.99 10.39
CA PHE A 166 -15.59 6.76 9.52
C PHE A 166 -16.02 8.21 9.34
N PHE A 167 -15.02 9.09 9.14
CA PHE A 167 -15.20 10.50 8.86
C PHE A 167 -14.42 10.91 7.61
N GLU A 168 -14.85 11.98 6.95
CA GLU A 168 -14.13 12.54 5.79
C GLU A 168 -12.81 13.21 6.19
N ASP A 169 -12.79 13.87 7.36
CA ASP A 169 -11.65 14.62 7.86
C ASP A 169 -11.49 14.52 9.39
N GLU A 170 -10.28 14.82 9.87
CA GLU A 170 -9.96 14.77 11.30
C GLU A 170 -10.69 15.82 12.13
N GLY A 171 -11.02 16.97 11.56
CA GLY A 171 -11.70 18.06 12.25
C GLY A 171 -13.12 17.65 12.64
N THR A 172 -13.87 17.12 11.67
CA THR A 172 -15.22 16.59 11.89
C THR A 172 -15.21 15.42 12.88
N ARG A 173 -14.25 14.48 12.73
CA ARG A 173 -14.05 13.37 13.69
C ARG A 173 -13.86 13.89 15.11
N ASN A 174 -12.95 14.85 15.33
CA ASN A 174 -12.60 15.32 16.66
C ASN A 174 -13.77 16.04 17.34
N ILE A 175 -14.55 16.84 16.61
CA ILE A 175 -15.76 17.50 17.15
C ILE A 175 -16.79 16.44 17.56
N CYS A 176 -17.04 15.45 16.70
CA CYS A 176 -17.97 14.37 17.01
C CYS A 176 -17.52 13.56 18.23
N TYR A 177 -16.23 13.23 18.31
CA TYR A 177 -15.64 12.51 19.42
C TYR A 177 -15.84 13.23 20.75
N GLU A 178 -15.54 14.53 20.82
CA GLU A 178 -15.71 15.31 22.04
C GLU A 178 -17.18 15.36 22.49
N SER A 179 -18.13 15.45 21.55
CA SER A 179 -19.57 15.41 21.87
C SER A 179 -19.99 14.05 22.45
N VAL A 180 -19.64 12.97 21.75
CA VAL A 180 -19.96 11.59 22.14
C VAL A 180 -19.31 11.24 23.48
N LEU A 181 -18.04 11.56 23.66
CA LEU A 181 -17.31 11.33 24.92
C LEU A 181 -17.90 12.17 26.06
N GLY A 182 -18.32 13.41 25.79
CA GLY A 182 -18.99 14.28 26.76
C GLY A 182 -20.29 13.68 27.29
N VAL A 183 -21.11 13.08 26.42
CA VAL A 183 -22.32 12.36 26.81
C VAL A 183 -21.96 11.15 27.67
N ALA A 184 -21.03 10.31 27.22
CA ALA A 184 -20.63 9.12 27.96
C ALA A 184 -20.10 9.49 29.36
N LYS A 185 -19.24 10.51 29.45
CA LYS A 185 -18.70 11.04 30.72
C LYS A 185 -19.76 11.56 31.65
N LYS A 186 -20.83 12.17 31.15
CA LYS A 186 -21.91 12.69 32.01
C LYS A 186 -22.71 11.58 32.67
N PHE A 187 -22.89 10.45 32.00
CA PHE A 187 -23.66 9.31 32.51
C PHE A 187 -22.81 8.33 33.30
N MET A 188 -21.54 8.19 32.94
CA MET A 188 -20.62 7.25 33.60
C MET A 188 -19.94 7.83 34.85
N GLN A 189 -20.29 9.03 35.31
CA GLN A 189 -19.70 9.64 36.52
C GLN A 189 -19.86 8.77 37.78
N ASP A 190 -20.91 7.96 37.81
CA ASP A 190 -21.23 7.05 38.91
C ASP A 190 -20.62 5.64 38.73
N TYR A 191 -19.88 5.41 37.64
CA TYR A 191 -19.22 4.15 37.32
C TYR A 191 -17.70 4.31 37.49
N ASP A 192 -17.01 3.25 37.94
CA ASP A 192 -15.55 3.26 38.15
C ASP A 192 -14.72 3.21 36.84
N ASN A 193 -15.38 3.22 35.68
CA ASN A 193 -14.74 3.04 34.38
C ASN A 193 -14.72 4.37 33.60
N ASP A 194 -13.59 4.70 32.96
CA ASP A 194 -13.49 5.89 32.11
C ASP A 194 -14.12 5.58 30.73
N PRO A 195 -15.08 6.37 30.25
CA PRO A 195 -15.62 6.23 28.90
C PRO A 195 -14.56 6.21 27.79
N ALA A 196 -13.39 6.82 28.02
CA ALA A 196 -12.29 6.79 27.07
C ALA A 196 -11.74 5.36 26.82
N ASP A 197 -12.00 4.41 27.72
CA ASP A 197 -11.65 3.00 27.54
C ASP A 197 -12.53 2.32 26.47
N TYR A 198 -13.73 2.86 26.21
CA TYR A 198 -14.72 2.29 25.30
C TYR A 198 -14.92 3.10 24.02
N ILE A 199 -14.44 4.34 24.00
CA ILE A 199 -14.61 5.31 22.92
C ILE A 199 -13.24 5.93 22.63
N SER A 200 -12.64 5.54 21.51
CA SER A 200 -11.29 5.99 21.13
C SER A 200 -11.25 6.66 19.76
N LEU A 201 -10.38 7.67 19.66
CA LEU A 201 -9.96 8.22 18.38
C LEU A 201 -8.94 7.27 17.76
N ILE A 202 -9.20 6.86 16.52
CA ILE A 202 -8.32 5.98 15.78
C ILE A 202 -8.05 6.53 14.38
N THR A 203 -7.00 6.01 13.77
CA THR A 203 -6.83 6.00 12.32
C THR A 203 -7.18 4.60 11.86
N ALA A 204 -8.27 4.47 11.13
CA ALA A 204 -8.70 3.17 10.63
C ALA A 204 -7.91 2.82 9.36
N LYS A 205 -7.25 1.66 9.35
CA LYS A 205 -6.56 1.11 8.19
C LYS A 205 -7.35 -0.08 7.63
N TYR A 206 -7.41 -0.20 6.30
CA TYR A 206 -8.07 -1.34 5.64
C TYR A 206 -7.24 -2.63 5.77
N CYS A 207 -7.85 -3.73 6.19
CA CYS A 207 -7.23 -5.04 6.27
C CYS A 207 -7.64 -5.92 5.08
N GLU A 208 -6.67 -6.40 4.32
CA GLU A 208 -6.88 -7.34 3.20
C GLU A 208 -7.34 -8.72 3.66
N GLY A 209 -6.85 -9.20 4.80
CA GLY A 209 -7.13 -10.56 5.26
C GLY A 209 -8.61 -10.79 5.60
N CYS A 210 -9.30 -9.76 6.08
CA CYS A 210 -10.72 -9.85 6.43
C CYS A 210 -11.61 -8.92 5.61
N LEU A 211 -11.04 -8.02 4.80
CA LEU A 211 -11.74 -7.01 4.00
C LEU A 211 -12.52 -5.98 4.85
N TRP A 212 -12.10 -5.77 6.09
CA TRP A 212 -12.66 -4.76 7.00
C TRP A 212 -11.59 -3.74 7.41
N TYR A 213 -12.03 -2.56 7.85
CA TYR A 213 -11.15 -1.62 8.53
C TYR A 213 -10.98 -2.01 9.99
N GLU A 214 -9.78 -1.80 10.51
CA GLU A 214 -9.43 -1.94 11.92
C GLU A 214 -8.57 -0.75 12.35
N ASP A 215 -8.30 -0.64 13.66
CA ASP A 215 -7.36 0.35 14.16
C ASP A 215 -5.96 0.08 13.58
N GLU A 216 -5.28 1.11 13.06
CA GLU A 216 -3.94 0.95 12.47
C GLU A 216 -2.93 0.38 13.48
N THR A 217 -3.13 0.61 14.77
CA THR A 217 -2.26 0.07 15.82
C THR A 217 -2.44 -1.44 16.04
N GLU A 218 -3.49 -2.02 15.47
CA GLU A 218 -3.79 -3.46 15.53
C GLU A 218 -3.26 -4.23 14.32
N PHE A 219 -2.42 -3.62 13.48
CA PHE A 219 -1.80 -4.30 12.34
C PHE A 219 -0.42 -4.83 12.70
N GLU A 220 -0.20 -6.11 12.43
CA GLU A 220 1.11 -6.75 12.54
C GLU A 220 1.48 -7.42 11.22
N TYR A 221 2.78 -7.50 10.96
CA TYR A 221 3.29 -8.23 9.80
C TYR A 221 3.21 -9.73 10.05
N HIS A 222 2.56 -10.48 9.16
CA HIS A 222 2.45 -11.92 9.26
C HIS A 222 3.37 -12.61 8.26
N ASP A 223 4.49 -13.14 8.77
CA ASP A 223 5.57 -13.73 7.95
C ASP A 223 5.09 -14.82 6.98
N GLU A 224 4.15 -15.69 7.40
CA GLU A 224 3.72 -16.84 6.58
C GLU A 224 2.94 -16.43 5.32
N VAL A 225 2.20 -15.32 5.38
CA VAL A 225 1.42 -14.80 4.26
C VAL A 225 2.04 -13.54 3.65
N ASN A 226 3.16 -13.07 4.21
CA ASN A 226 3.92 -11.92 3.72
C ASN A 226 3.08 -10.63 3.60
N LEU A 227 2.18 -10.40 4.58
CA LEU A 227 1.22 -9.30 4.57
C LEU A 227 1.07 -8.71 5.99
N TYR A 228 0.94 -7.39 6.10
CA TYR A 228 0.35 -6.78 7.30
C TYR A 228 -1.15 -7.05 7.32
N VAL A 229 -1.60 -7.71 8.36
CA VAL A 229 -3.00 -8.04 8.60
C VAL A 229 -3.39 -7.55 9.98
N CYS A 230 -4.67 -7.28 10.19
CA CYS A 230 -5.16 -6.89 11.50
C CYS A 230 -5.08 -8.06 12.50
N GLN A 231 -5.00 -7.74 13.78
CA GLN A 231 -4.95 -8.71 14.88
C GLN A 231 -6.13 -9.69 14.84
N SER A 232 -7.31 -9.22 14.40
CA SER A 232 -8.50 -10.06 14.21
C SER A 232 -8.24 -11.20 13.22
N CYS A 233 -7.53 -10.95 12.11
CA CYS A 233 -7.13 -11.99 11.14
C CYS A 233 -6.13 -12.96 11.75
N ILE A 234 -5.12 -12.44 12.45
CA ILE A 234 -4.08 -13.25 13.10
C ILE A 234 -4.71 -14.21 14.11
N ASN A 235 -5.60 -13.70 14.95
CA ASN A 235 -6.28 -14.48 15.97
C ASN A 235 -7.18 -15.58 15.37
N LYS A 236 -7.88 -15.27 14.26
CA LYS A 236 -8.69 -16.27 13.54
C LYS A 236 -7.82 -17.36 12.95
N SER A 237 -6.74 -17.01 12.26
CA SER A 237 -5.81 -17.99 11.68
C SER A 237 -5.20 -18.89 12.77
N ALA A 238 -4.79 -18.32 13.91
CA ALA A 238 -4.27 -19.07 15.04
C ALA A 238 -5.29 -20.04 15.66
N ALA A 239 -6.56 -19.64 15.75
CA ALA A 239 -7.64 -20.49 16.27
C ALA A 239 -8.01 -21.62 15.29
N GLU A 240 -8.02 -21.36 13.97
CA GLU A 240 -8.19 -22.40 12.94
C GLU A 240 -7.04 -23.42 13.00
N PHE A 241 -5.80 -22.95 13.16
CA PHE A 241 -4.62 -23.82 13.28
C PHE A 241 -4.64 -24.69 14.56
N ARG A 242 -5.25 -24.18 15.65
CA ARG A 242 -5.45 -24.92 16.90
C ARG A 242 -6.68 -25.86 16.88
N GLY A 243 -7.49 -25.84 15.82
CA GLY A 243 -8.73 -26.63 15.73
C GLY A 243 -9.81 -26.15 16.71
N GLU A 244 -9.82 -24.86 17.03
CA GLU A 244 -10.74 -24.22 17.97
C GLU A 244 -12.00 -23.63 17.27
N ILE A 245 -12.08 -23.73 15.93
CA ILE A 245 -13.20 -23.29 15.08
C ILE A 245 -13.66 -24.43 14.16
#